data_AF-H6C201-F1
#
_entry.id   AF-H6C201-F1
#
_cell.length_a   1.000
_cell.length_b   1.000
_cell.length_c   1.000
_cell.angle_alpha   90.00
_cell.angle_beta   90.00
_cell.angle_gamma   90.00
#
_symmetry.space_group_name_H-M   'P 1'
#
loop_
_entity.id
_entity.type
_entity.pdbx_description
1 polymer ?
#
loop_
_entity_poly.entity_id
_entity_poly.type
_entity_poly.pdbx_seq_one_letter_code
_entity_poly.pdbx_strand_id
1 'polypeptide(L)'
;MTQTQNDTDAVWQIGVFDAHCHPTDVFSSVEDIAQMKARVLTVMATRSQDQDLVVEAAKKYPIKSREDLLEGSSTHVLPSFGWHPWFSHELYNDMDGENTSAPSTTEHYRSVLVPAPDDEEFVQSLAKPRSLRQFIEQAESRLKAFPYSIVGEVGLDRSFRLPEAWKEEPSSQNGGSEEEFTPGRRGGRGLSPYRVNLDHQKVVLKAQLELAAKLQRPVSVHSVQAHGLVFDLMQSMWKGHEKPSKAQQRKQKAASGNGREVGDGKEASSLPYPPRICMHSYSGPPDALKQFFSPSVPADVYFSFSSLINFSNPSSEKVTNVIKAVPDDRILVESDFHSAGKKMDEVLMEIILKICEIKEWSLEEGAKRFKENWVKFVFGERPSTP
;
A
#
# COMPACT_ATOMS: atom_id res chain seq x y z
N MET A 1 29.67 -21.60 -10.88
CA MET A 1 28.72 -20.75 -10.13
C MET A 1 28.85 -21.10 -8.65
N THR A 2 28.80 -20.11 -7.75
CA THR A 2 28.85 -20.34 -6.29
C THR A 2 27.49 -20.85 -5.80
N GLN A 3 27.43 -21.54 -4.65
CA GLN A 3 26.16 -22.00 -4.05
C GLN A 3 25.14 -20.85 -3.92
N THR A 4 25.60 -19.69 -3.43
CA THR A 4 24.79 -18.47 -3.30
C THR A 4 24.23 -17.96 -4.63
N GLN A 5 24.96 -18.13 -5.75
CA GLN A 5 24.46 -17.74 -7.07
C GLN A 5 23.33 -18.68 -7.52
N ASN A 6 23.50 -19.99 -7.31
CA ASN A 6 22.45 -20.96 -7.64
C ASN A 6 21.19 -20.73 -6.79
N ASP A 7 21.36 -20.39 -5.51
CA ASP A 7 20.23 -20.15 -4.61
C ASP A 7 19.46 -18.88 -4.98
N THR A 8 20.16 -17.80 -5.37
CA THR A 8 19.50 -16.57 -5.84
C THR A 8 18.82 -16.76 -7.20
N ASP A 9 19.39 -17.55 -8.10
CA ASP A 9 18.72 -17.91 -9.35
C ASP A 9 17.44 -18.72 -9.09
N ALA A 10 17.44 -19.62 -8.10
CA ALA A 10 16.24 -20.37 -7.69
C ALA A 10 15.12 -19.44 -7.19
N VAL A 11 15.45 -18.39 -6.44
CA VAL A 11 14.48 -17.37 -5.99
C VAL A 11 13.77 -16.71 -7.18
N TRP A 12 14.53 -16.30 -8.21
CA TRP A 12 13.95 -15.70 -9.41
C TRP A 12 13.10 -16.69 -10.22
N GLN A 13 13.50 -17.96 -10.28
CA GLN A 13 12.68 -19.01 -10.94
C GLN A 13 11.35 -19.24 -10.22
N ILE A 14 11.36 -19.30 -8.88
CA ILE A 14 10.13 -19.39 -8.07
C ILE A 14 9.23 -18.17 -8.30
N GLY A 15 9.85 -17.00 -8.45
CA GLY A 15 9.24 -15.71 -8.74
C GLY A 15 9.29 -14.78 -7.55
N VAL A 16 9.70 -13.54 -7.80
CA VAL A 16 9.68 -12.44 -6.82
C VAL A 16 8.49 -11.53 -7.12
N PHE A 17 7.73 -11.22 -6.08
CA PHE A 17 6.49 -10.45 -6.16
C PHE A 17 6.67 -9.21 -5.30
N ASP A 18 6.88 -8.07 -5.96
CA ASP A 18 7.02 -6.79 -5.29
C ASP A 18 5.63 -6.31 -4.84
N ALA A 19 5.40 -6.29 -3.52
CA ALA A 19 4.14 -5.87 -2.93
C ALA A 19 3.91 -4.35 -2.99
N HIS A 20 4.95 -3.55 -3.24
CA HIS A 20 4.88 -2.10 -3.21
C HIS A 20 6.07 -1.44 -3.92
N CYS A 21 5.79 -0.72 -5.00
CA CYS A 21 6.78 0.11 -5.66
C CYS A 21 6.18 1.31 -6.39
N HIS A 22 7.05 2.23 -6.79
CA HIS A 22 6.67 3.46 -7.48
C HIS A 22 7.44 3.67 -8.79
N PRO A 23 7.56 2.72 -9.73
CA PRO A 23 8.31 2.94 -10.97
C PRO A 23 7.78 4.10 -11.84
N THR A 24 6.51 4.51 -11.67
CA THR A 24 5.94 5.69 -12.33
C THR A 24 6.45 7.01 -11.76
N ASP A 25 7.32 6.95 -10.76
CA ASP A 25 7.93 8.12 -10.17
C ASP A 25 9.03 8.74 -11.06
N VAL A 26 9.71 7.88 -11.82
CA VAL A 26 10.57 8.16 -12.96
C VAL A 26 9.91 7.51 -14.17
N PHE A 27 9.02 8.21 -14.86
CA PHE A 27 8.14 7.56 -15.83
C PHE A 27 8.90 6.92 -17.01
N SER A 28 10.09 7.44 -17.34
CA SER A 28 10.97 6.85 -18.36
C SER A 28 11.44 5.44 -17.98
N SER A 29 11.56 5.14 -16.69
CA SER A 29 11.97 3.82 -16.19
C SER A 29 10.91 2.73 -16.40
N VAL A 30 9.66 3.09 -16.68
CA VAL A 30 8.58 2.12 -16.92
C VAL A 30 8.90 1.19 -18.10
N GLU A 31 9.70 1.65 -19.08
CA GLU A 31 10.21 0.81 -20.17
C GLU A 31 11.10 -0.34 -19.68
N ASP A 32 11.86 -0.12 -18.60
CA ASP A 32 12.83 -1.08 -18.06
C ASP A 32 12.18 -2.25 -17.32
N ILE A 33 10.89 -2.17 -17.01
CA ILE A 33 10.09 -3.27 -16.44
C ILE A 33 10.21 -4.53 -17.29
N ALA A 34 10.31 -4.39 -18.62
CA ALA A 34 10.45 -5.51 -19.55
C ALA A 34 11.74 -6.34 -19.34
N GLN A 35 12.76 -5.76 -18.72
CA GLN A 35 14.06 -6.39 -18.48
C GLN A 35 14.25 -6.83 -17.02
N MET A 36 13.29 -6.51 -16.15
CA MET A 36 13.35 -6.91 -14.75
C MET A 36 13.18 -8.41 -14.57
N LYS A 37 13.73 -8.93 -13.48
CA LYS A 37 13.58 -10.33 -13.05
C LYS A 37 12.39 -10.53 -12.12
N ALA A 38 11.95 -9.50 -11.40
CA ALA A 38 10.73 -9.56 -10.62
C ALA A 38 9.54 -9.96 -11.51
N ARG A 39 8.71 -10.90 -11.04
CA ARG A 39 7.57 -11.41 -11.82
C ARG A 39 6.40 -10.45 -11.78
N VAL A 40 6.18 -9.80 -10.64
CA VAL A 40 5.05 -8.86 -10.48
C VAL A 40 5.51 -7.63 -9.74
N LEU A 41 5.10 -6.47 -10.24
CA LEU A 41 5.26 -5.18 -9.61
C LEU A 41 3.89 -4.64 -9.21
N THR A 42 3.67 -4.45 -7.91
CA THR A 42 2.47 -3.76 -7.41
C THR A 42 2.73 -2.27 -7.40
N VAL A 43 2.28 -1.58 -8.45
CA VAL A 43 2.63 -0.18 -8.73
C VAL A 43 1.60 0.75 -8.11
N MET A 44 2.05 1.61 -7.19
CA MET A 44 1.19 2.52 -6.43
C MET A 44 0.99 3.86 -7.13
N ALA A 45 -0.27 4.23 -7.36
CA ALA A 45 -0.64 5.61 -7.60
C ALA A 45 -0.78 6.34 -6.25
N THR A 46 -0.16 7.51 -6.12
CA THR A 46 -0.06 8.23 -4.84
C THR A 46 -0.72 9.60 -4.88
N ARG A 47 -0.83 10.20 -6.06
CA ARG A 47 -1.25 11.60 -6.26
C ARG A 47 -1.98 11.75 -7.58
N SER A 48 -2.34 12.96 -7.99
CA SER A 48 -3.00 13.13 -9.29
C SER A 48 -2.13 12.72 -10.48
N GLN A 49 -0.83 13.03 -10.42
CA GLN A 49 0.04 13.05 -11.59
C GLN A 49 0.45 11.64 -12.03
N ASP A 50 0.36 10.65 -11.14
CA ASP A 50 0.73 9.27 -11.43
C ASP A 50 -0.47 8.34 -11.69
N GLN A 51 -1.72 8.74 -11.41
CA GLN A 51 -2.90 7.88 -11.63
C GLN A 51 -2.96 7.31 -13.04
N ASP A 52 -2.82 8.16 -14.06
CA ASP A 52 -2.92 7.73 -15.45
C ASP A 52 -1.64 7.02 -15.91
N LEU A 53 -0.48 7.37 -15.35
CA LEU A 53 0.77 6.64 -15.61
C LEU A 53 0.69 5.19 -15.12
N VAL A 54 0.07 4.95 -13.95
CA VAL A 54 -0.16 3.60 -13.42
C VAL A 54 -1.14 2.84 -14.31
N VAL A 55 -2.17 3.50 -14.84
CA VAL A 55 -3.09 2.91 -15.84
C VAL A 55 -2.33 2.48 -17.09
N GLU A 56 -1.48 3.34 -17.64
CA GLU A 56 -0.72 3.03 -18.85
C GLU A 56 0.32 1.92 -18.62
N ALA A 57 1.01 1.92 -17.47
CA ALA A 57 1.91 0.84 -17.08
C ALA A 57 1.17 -0.51 -16.99
N ALA A 58 -0.03 -0.53 -16.40
CA ALA A 58 -0.84 -1.74 -16.30
C ALA A 58 -1.40 -2.23 -17.65
N LYS A 59 -1.70 -1.32 -18.58
CA LYS A 59 -2.07 -1.70 -19.96
C LYS A 59 -0.90 -2.29 -20.73
N LYS A 60 0.30 -1.76 -20.49
CA LYS A 60 1.53 -2.17 -21.17
C LYS A 60 2.04 -3.53 -20.69
N TYR A 61 1.93 -3.81 -19.39
CA TYR A 61 2.33 -5.08 -18.77
C TYR A 61 1.12 -5.77 -18.12
N PRO A 62 0.13 -6.20 -18.93
CA PRO A 62 -1.19 -6.59 -18.44
C PRO A 62 -1.17 -7.94 -17.73
N ILE A 63 -2.20 -8.13 -16.90
CA ILE A 63 -2.53 -9.40 -16.24
C ILE A 63 -3.81 -9.91 -16.89
N LYS A 64 -3.74 -11.01 -17.65
CA LYS A 64 -4.92 -11.56 -18.34
C LYS A 64 -5.61 -12.61 -17.49
N SER A 65 -4.83 -13.39 -16.75
CA SER A 65 -5.36 -14.36 -15.80
C SER A 65 -4.53 -14.43 -14.53
N ARG A 66 -5.03 -15.18 -13.55
CA ARG A 66 -4.28 -15.48 -12.33
C ARG A 66 -3.02 -16.29 -12.63
N GLU A 67 -3.09 -17.20 -13.59
CA GLU A 67 -2.01 -18.11 -13.99
C GLU A 67 -0.81 -17.34 -14.55
N ASP A 68 -1.05 -16.25 -15.29
CA ASP A 68 0.01 -15.34 -15.77
C ASP A 68 0.90 -14.84 -14.62
N LEU A 69 0.32 -14.60 -13.44
CA LEU A 69 1.08 -14.14 -12.27
C LEU A 69 1.81 -15.27 -11.55
N LEU A 70 1.33 -16.50 -11.67
CA LEU A 70 1.84 -17.63 -10.90
C LEU A 70 2.95 -18.39 -11.62
N GLU A 71 2.96 -18.35 -12.95
CA GLU A 71 3.84 -19.14 -13.83
C GLU A 71 4.56 -18.24 -14.84
N GLY A 72 5.69 -18.70 -15.36
CA GLY A 72 6.44 -17.99 -16.41
C GLY A 72 7.51 -17.02 -15.91
N SER A 73 8.09 -16.26 -16.85
CA SER A 73 9.25 -15.38 -16.63
C SER A 73 8.99 -13.92 -16.98
N SER A 74 7.74 -13.56 -17.27
CA SER A 74 7.37 -12.19 -17.68
C SER A 74 7.04 -11.32 -16.47
N THR A 75 7.40 -10.04 -16.56
CA THR A 75 7.04 -9.03 -15.56
C THR A 75 5.65 -8.48 -15.84
N HIS A 76 4.80 -8.49 -14.81
CA HIS A 76 3.44 -7.96 -14.84
C HIS A 76 3.29 -6.76 -13.91
N VAL A 77 2.41 -5.83 -14.27
CA VAL A 77 2.05 -4.69 -13.42
C VAL A 77 0.67 -4.93 -12.82
N LEU A 78 0.63 -5.00 -11.48
CA LEU A 78 -0.60 -4.96 -10.70
C LEU A 78 -0.84 -3.50 -10.27
N PRO A 79 -1.77 -2.77 -10.91
CA PRO A 79 -2.00 -1.38 -10.55
C PRO A 79 -2.68 -1.26 -9.19
N SER A 80 -2.29 -0.24 -8.45
CA SER A 80 -2.89 0.14 -7.17
C SER A 80 -3.34 1.60 -7.25
N PHE A 81 -4.59 1.86 -6.89
CA PHE A 81 -5.19 3.20 -6.99
C PHE A 81 -5.52 3.74 -5.61
N GLY A 82 -4.87 4.83 -5.25
CA GLY A 82 -5.03 5.49 -3.97
C GLY A 82 -4.53 6.93 -4.01
N TRP A 83 -4.72 7.61 -2.88
CA TRP A 83 -4.25 8.95 -2.61
C TRP A 83 -3.50 8.95 -1.29
N HIS A 84 -2.21 9.23 -1.38
CA HIS A 84 -1.27 9.16 -0.29
C HIS A 84 -1.53 10.28 0.75
N PRO A 85 -1.34 10.04 2.06
CA PRO A 85 -1.53 11.06 3.10
C PRO A 85 -0.75 12.35 2.85
N TRP A 86 0.42 12.28 2.22
CA TRP A 86 1.22 13.48 1.90
C TRP A 86 0.48 14.46 1.00
N PHE A 87 -0.35 13.96 0.07
CA PHE A 87 -1.10 14.77 -0.89
C PHE A 87 -2.56 14.97 -0.47
N SER A 88 -2.99 14.44 0.68
CA SER A 88 -4.38 14.55 1.15
C SER A 88 -4.88 16.00 1.34
N HIS A 89 -3.95 16.95 1.52
CA HIS A 89 -4.25 18.38 1.52
C HIS A 89 -4.82 18.88 0.19
N GLU A 90 -4.60 18.19 -0.94
CA GLU A 90 -5.17 18.57 -2.24
C GLU A 90 -6.66 18.19 -2.37
N LEU A 91 -7.22 17.43 -1.43
CA LEU A 91 -8.61 16.97 -1.46
C LEU A 91 -9.45 17.71 -0.43
N TYR A 92 -10.61 18.25 -0.81
CA TYR A 92 -11.63 18.75 0.12
C TYR A 92 -12.71 17.70 0.34
N ASN A 93 -13.25 17.64 1.57
CA ASN A 93 -14.30 16.69 1.93
C ASN A 93 -15.67 17.17 1.45
N ASP A 94 -16.22 16.49 0.45
CA ASP A 94 -17.59 16.64 -0.06
C ASP A 94 -18.35 15.30 -0.05
N MET A 95 -17.93 14.37 0.81
CA MET A 95 -18.59 13.07 0.97
C MET A 95 -19.92 13.19 1.73
N ASP A 96 -20.01 14.08 2.71
CA ASP A 96 -21.14 14.17 3.65
C ASP A 96 -22.37 14.93 3.10
N GLY A 97 -22.34 15.41 1.85
CA GLY A 97 -23.49 15.99 1.15
C GLY A 97 -23.95 17.38 1.63
N GLU A 98 -23.44 17.87 2.76
CA GLU A 98 -23.77 19.20 3.31
C GLU A 98 -23.03 20.34 2.59
N ASN A 99 -21.86 20.07 2.00
CA ASN A 99 -21.05 21.05 1.25
C ASN A 99 -20.86 20.60 -0.20
N THR A 100 -21.74 21.05 -1.10
CA THR A 100 -21.64 20.75 -2.55
C THR A 100 -20.83 21.79 -3.34
N SER A 101 -20.53 22.94 -2.74
CA SER A 101 -19.73 23.99 -3.37
C SER A 101 -18.25 23.82 -3.04
N ALA A 102 -17.40 23.80 -4.06
CA ALA A 102 -15.95 23.78 -3.88
C ALA A 102 -15.49 25.01 -3.06
N PRO A 103 -14.70 24.84 -1.98
CA PRO A 103 -14.16 25.95 -1.22
C PRO A 103 -13.17 26.75 -2.06
N SER A 104 -12.89 28.01 -1.67
CA SER A 104 -11.73 28.70 -2.23
C SER A 104 -10.43 28.01 -1.81
N THR A 105 -9.36 28.18 -2.59
CA THR A 105 -8.03 27.63 -2.30
C THR A 105 -7.56 28.03 -0.90
N THR A 106 -7.73 29.30 -0.53
CA THR A 106 -7.30 29.83 0.76
C THR A 106 -8.10 29.27 1.94
N GLU A 107 -9.44 29.23 1.83
CA GLU A 107 -10.30 28.66 2.88
C GLU A 107 -9.96 27.18 3.11
N HIS A 108 -9.78 26.43 2.02
CA HIS A 108 -9.44 25.01 2.09
C HIS A 108 -8.12 24.79 2.84
N TYR A 109 -7.02 25.39 2.38
CA TYR A 109 -5.71 25.17 2.98
C TYR A 109 -5.59 25.69 4.41
N ARG A 110 -6.30 26.77 4.76
CA ARG A 110 -6.43 27.21 6.16
C ARG A 110 -7.13 26.20 7.06
N SER A 111 -8.10 25.45 6.52
CA SER A 111 -8.85 24.46 7.30
C SER A 111 -8.13 23.12 7.45
N VAL A 112 -7.38 22.68 6.43
CA VAL A 112 -6.77 21.34 6.41
C VAL A 112 -5.30 21.31 6.81
N LEU A 113 -4.62 22.46 6.92
CA LEU A 113 -3.22 22.53 7.34
C LEU A 113 -3.08 22.97 8.80
N VAL A 114 -2.05 22.45 9.47
CA VAL A 114 -1.70 22.77 10.86
C VAL A 114 -0.20 23.10 10.94
N PRO A 115 0.19 24.27 11.50
CA PRO A 115 -0.69 25.39 11.85
C PRO A 115 -1.45 25.93 10.62
N ALA A 116 -2.54 26.66 10.84
CA ALA A 116 -3.23 27.31 9.73
C ALA A 116 -2.26 28.30 9.04
N PRO A 117 -2.11 28.27 7.71
CA PRO A 117 -1.23 29.18 7.00
C PRO A 117 -1.74 30.63 7.04
N ASP A 118 -0.86 31.50 7.55
CA ASP A 118 -0.99 32.96 7.46
C ASP A 118 -0.19 33.52 6.26
N ASP A 119 0.67 32.69 5.65
CA ASP A 119 1.47 33.00 4.46
C ASP A 119 0.64 32.82 3.18
N GLU A 120 0.16 33.93 2.63
CA GLU A 120 -0.63 33.95 1.39
C GLU A 120 0.17 33.49 0.15
N GLU A 121 1.47 33.75 0.09
CA GLU A 121 2.31 33.35 -1.03
C GLU A 121 2.46 31.83 -1.07
N PHE A 122 2.68 31.22 0.11
CA PHE A 122 2.68 29.77 0.24
C PHE A 122 1.36 29.16 -0.23
N VAL A 123 0.22 29.68 0.25
CA VAL A 123 -1.12 29.16 -0.10
C VAL A 123 -1.39 29.30 -1.60
N GLN A 124 -1.00 30.42 -2.23
CA GLN A 124 -1.16 30.64 -3.66
C GLN A 124 -0.27 29.72 -4.52
N SER A 125 0.85 29.25 -3.97
CA SER A 125 1.73 28.28 -4.65
C SER A 125 1.17 26.85 -4.68
N LEU A 126 0.20 26.53 -3.82
CA LEU A 126 -0.40 25.20 -3.74
C LEU A 126 -1.40 24.96 -4.86
N ALA A 127 -1.63 23.69 -5.19
CA ALA A 127 -2.56 23.28 -6.23
C ALA A 127 -4.00 23.68 -5.91
N LYS A 128 -4.86 23.77 -6.92
CA LYS A 128 -6.31 23.94 -6.68
C LYS A 128 -6.87 22.69 -5.97
N PRO A 129 -7.63 22.84 -4.86
CA PRO A 129 -8.27 21.71 -4.19
C PRO A 129 -9.24 20.96 -5.11
N ARG A 130 -9.32 19.65 -4.92
CA ARG A 130 -10.15 18.73 -5.71
C ARG A 130 -11.15 17.99 -4.83
N SER A 131 -12.25 17.59 -5.45
CA SER A 131 -13.31 16.84 -4.77
C SER A 131 -12.82 15.45 -4.37
N LEU A 132 -12.99 15.11 -3.09
CA LEU A 132 -12.75 13.74 -2.60
C LEU A 132 -13.74 12.77 -3.26
N ARG A 133 -15.03 13.14 -3.37
CA ARG A 133 -16.05 12.33 -4.05
C ARG A 133 -15.67 12.00 -5.49
N GLN A 134 -15.29 13.01 -6.27
CA GLN A 134 -14.89 12.84 -7.67
C GLN A 134 -13.67 11.92 -7.78
N PHE A 135 -12.69 12.05 -6.88
CA PHE A 135 -11.56 11.14 -6.83
C PHE A 135 -12.00 9.69 -6.55
N ILE A 136 -12.87 9.48 -5.55
CA ILE A 136 -13.39 8.14 -5.20
C ILE A 136 -14.14 7.51 -6.38
N GLU A 137 -14.95 8.29 -7.11
CA GLU A 137 -15.64 7.82 -8.33
C GLU A 137 -14.65 7.41 -9.43
N GLN A 138 -13.60 8.20 -9.65
CA GLN A 138 -12.55 7.87 -10.62
C GLN A 138 -11.76 6.63 -10.21
N ALA A 139 -11.39 6.51 -8.93
CA ALA A 139 -10.71 5.34 -8.39
C ALA A 139 -11.60 4.10 -8.52
N GLU A 140 -12.90 4.19 -8.22
CA GLU A 140 -13.85 3.09 -8.43
C GLU A 140 -13.90 2.63 -9.90
N SER A 141 -13.92 3.57 -10.84
CA SER A 141 -13.89 3.26 -12.28
C SER A 141 -12.61 2.53 -12.67
N ARG A 142 -11.44 2.98 -12.19
CA ARG A 142 -10.14 2.33 -12.44
C ARG A 142 -10.10 0.92 -11.82
N LEU A 143 -10.55 0.76 -10.57
CA LEU A 143 -10.59 -0.54 -9.87
C LEU A 143 -11.50 -1.57 -10.55
N LYS A 144 -12.57 -1.11 -11.23
CA LYS A 144 -13.44 -1.95 -12.07
C LYS A 144 -12.78 -2.30 -13.40
N ALA A 145 -12.06 -1.37 -14.02
CA ALA A 145 -11.35 -1.59 -15.27
C ALA A 145 -10.18 -2.58 -15.14
N PHE A 146 -9.57 -2.67 -13.95
CA PHE A 146 -8.49 -3.61 -13.65
C PHE A 146 -8.92 -4.63 -12.57
N PRO A 147 -9.46 -5.81 -12.95
CA PRO A 147 -10.12 -6.71 -12.01
C PRO A 147 -9.27 -7.28 -10.89
N TYR A 148 -7.94 -7.18 -10.94
CA TYR A 148 -7.05 -7.62 -9.86
C TYR A 148 -6.43 -6.46 -9.06
N SER A 149 -6.65 -5.22 -9.49
CA SER A 149 -6.09 -4.03 -8.85
C SER A 149 -6.45 -3.92 -7.37
N ILE A 150 -5.59 -3.22 -6.64
CA ILE A 150 -5.72 -3.03 -5.20
C ILE A 150 -5.94 -1.53 -4.89
N VAL A 151 -6.29 -1.21 -3.65
CA VAL A 151 -6.34 0.19 -3.20
C VAL A 151 -5.04 0.55 -2.50
N GLY A 152 -4.40 1.64 -2.91
CA GLY A 152 -3.10 2.03 -2.38
C GLY A 152 -2.37 3.01 -3.32
N GLU A 153 -1.42 3.78 -2.82
CA GLU A 153 -1.00 3.86 -1.42
C GLU A 153 -1.92 4.82 -0.64
N VAL A 154 -2.51 4.36 0.47
CA VAL A 154 -3.41 5.15 1.32
C VAL A 154 -2.93 5.11 2.75
N GLY A 155 -3.23 6.09 3.61
CA GLY A 155 -2.81 5.95 5.01
C GLY A 155 -2.81 7.22 5.83
N LEU A 156 -2.01 7.21 6.90
CA LEU A 156 -1.77 8.35 7.78
C LEU A 156 -0.27 8.60 7.95
N ASP A 157 0.16 9.85 7.79
CA ASP A 157 1.51 10.29 8.12
C ASP A 157 1.46 11.53 9.01
N ARG A 158 1.81 11.35 10.28
CA ARG A 158 1.83 12.44 11.26
C ARG A 158 3.07 13.33 11.15
N SER A 159 4.15 12.82 10.56
CA SER A 159 5.47 13.44 10.51
C SER A 159 5.69 14.30 9.27
N PHE A 160 5.02 13.98 8.17
CA PHE A 160 5.17 14.69 6.91
C PHE A 160 4.84 16.17 7.03
N ARG A 161 5.68 16.99 6.40
CA ARG A 161 5.51 18.43 6.22
C ARG A 161 5.48 18.74 4.74
N LEU A 162 4.64 19.68 4.33
CA LEU A 162 4.54 20.07 2.92
C LEU A 162 5.86 20.68 2.45
N PRO A 163 6.31 20.42 1.21
CA PRO A 163 7.45 21.11 0.62
C PRO A 163 7.22 22.63 0.57
N GLU A 164 8.28 23.42 0.69
CA GLU A 164 8.26 24.86 0.37
C GLU A 164 7.92 25.09 -1.11
N ALA A 165 7.51 26.31 -1.46
CA ALA A 165 7.38 26.71 -2.86
C ALA A 165 8.74 26.61 -3.59
N TRP A 166 8.71 26.41 -4.91
CA TRP A 166 9.92 26.51 -5.72
C TRP A 166 10.45 27.95 -5.67
N LYS A 167 11.68 28.14 -5.16
CA LYS A 167 12.33 29.46 -5.12
C LYS A 167 12.89 29.83 -6.51
N GLU A 168 13.23 28.83 -7.30
CA GLU A 168 13.65 28.92 -8.69
C GLU A 168 13.00 27.75 -9.45
N GLU A 169 12.65 27.95 -10.73
CA GLU A 169 12.29 26.85 -11.64
C GLU A 169 13.35 25.75 -11.52
N PRO A 170 12.97 24.46 -11.38
CA PRO A 170 13.94 23.39 -11.22
C PRO A 170 14.87 23.38 -12.43
N SER A 171 16.06 23.95 -12.26
CA SER A 171 17.14 23.73 -13.20
C SER A 171 17.44 22.24 -13.17
N SER A 172 17.76 21.69 -14.33
CA SER A 172 18.27 20.33 -14.54
C SER A 172 19.61 20.07 -13.85
N GLN A 173 19.88 20.73 -12.73
CA GLN A 173 21.13 20.77 -11.99
C GLN A 173 20.90 20.43 -10.52
N ASN A 174 20.47 19.21 -10.25
CA ASN A 174 20.95 18.47 -9.09
C ASN A 174 21.48 17.14 -9.63
N GLY A 175 22.81 17.06 -9.75
CA GLY A 175 23.52 16.06 -10.53
C GLY A 175 23.13 14.61 -10.23
N GLY A 176 22.82 13.88 -11.31
CA GLY A 176 22.59 12.45 -11.34
C GLY A 176 21.41 12.10 -12.25
N SER A 177 21.72 11.76 -13.51
CA SER A 177 20.86 11.31 -14.63
C SER A 177 19.81 12.27 -15.21
N GLU A 178 19.70 12.24 -16.54
CA GLU A 178 18.63 12.81 -17.39
C GLU A 178 17.28 12.10 -17.13
N GLU A 179 16.89 11.93 -15.87
CA GLU A 179 15.66 11.25 -15.49
C GLU A 179 14.50 12.25 -15.42
N GLU A 180 13.55 12.10 -16.34
CA GLU A 180 12.31 12.88 -16.31
C GLU A 180 11.40 12.37 -15.19
N PHE A 181 11.43 13.06 -14.05
CA PHE A 181 10.60 12.73 -12.89
C PHE A 181 9.14 13.15 -13.11
N THR A 182 8.21 12.31 -12.66
CA THR A 182 6.79 12.65 -12.63
C THR A 182 6.55 13.83 -11.67
N PRO A 183 5.86 14.91 -12.11
CA PRO A 183 5.64 16.10 -11.28
C PRO A 183 4.96 15.81 -9.94
N GLY A 184 5.09 16.74 -8.99
CA GLY A 184 4.47 16.64 -7.66
C GLY A 184 5.36 16.05 -6.56
N ARG A 185 6.59 15.64 -6.87
CA ARG A 185 7.58 15.22 -5.86
C ARG A 185 8.02 16.37 -4.96
N ARG A 186 8.62 16.02 -3.82
CA ARG A 186 9.41 16.97 -3.02
C ARG A 186 10.52 17.62 -3.85
N GLY A 187 11.23 16.85 -4.69
CA GLY A 187 12.25 17.38 -5.60
C GLY A 187 13.39 18.12 -4.89
N GLY A 188 13.82 17.63 -3.72
CA GLY A 188 14.88 18.26 -2.91
C GLY A 188 14.47 19.53 -2.15
N ARG A 189 13.25 20.04 -2.34
CA ARG A 189 12.76 21.26 -1.68
C ARG A 189 12.85 21.18 -0.15
N GLY A 190 13.02 22.36 0.47
CA GLY A 190 12.87 22.54 1.92
C GLY A 190 11.48 22.08 2.38
N LEU A 191 11.36 21.77 3.67
CA LEU A 191 10.07 21.41 4.27
C LEU A 191 9.51 22.63 5.00
N SER A 192 8.31 23.04 4.60
CA SER A 192 7.54 24.10 5.27
C SER A 192 7.17 23.68 6.71
N PRO A 193 6.69 24.60 7.57
CA PRO A 193 6.20 24.23 8.90
C PRO A 193 4.84 23.48 8.86
N TYR A 194 4.15 23.50 7.72
CA TYR A 194 2.76 23.04 7.59
C TYR A 194 2.67 21.53 7.43
N ARG A 195 1.72 20.94 8.16
CA ARG A 195 1.32 19.52 8.06
C ARG A 195 -0.14 19.44 7.69
N VAL A 196 -0.56 18.34 7.09
CA VAL A 196 -1.99 18.07 6.95
C VAL A 196 -2.57 17.71 8.32
N ASN A 197 -3.70 18.31 8.67
CA ASN A 197 -4.48 17.97 9.85
C ASN A 197 -4.77 16.45 9.84
N LEU A 198 -4.48 15.79 10.97
CA LEU A 198 -4.60 14.35 11.07
C LEU A 198 -6.05 13.87 10.95
N ASP A 199 -7.03 14.67 11.39
CA ASP A 199 -8.43 14.32 11.22
C ASP A 199 -8.87 14.44 9.75
N HIS A 200 -8.29 15.39 9.01
CA HIS A 200 -8.48 15.47 7.55
C HIS A 200 -7.88 14.24 6.84
N GLN A 201 -6.68 13.80 7.23
CA GLN A 201 -6.10 12.56 6.70
C GLN A 201 -7.00 11.34 6.98
N LYS A 202 -7.61 11.25 8.17
CA LYS A 202 -8.56 10.16 8.50
C LYS A 202 -9.80 10.18 7.62
N VAL A 203 -10.34 11.35 7.29
CA VAL A 203 -11.49 11.47 6.37
C VAL A 203 -11.15 10.90 5.01
N VAL A 204 -10.01 11.31 4.43
CA VAL A 204 -9.54 10.81 3.13
C VAL A 204 -9.23 9.32 3.18
N LEU A 205 -8.59 8.82 4.24
CA LEU A 205 -8.31 7.40 4.41
C LEU A 205 -9.60 6.59 4.53
N LYS A 206 -10.57 7.03 5.34
CA LYS A 206 -11.85 6.34 5.54
C LYS A 206 -12.60 6.15 4.23
N ALA A 207 -12.71 7.19 3.41
CA ALA A 207 -13.39 7.11 2.11
C ALA A 207 -12.73 6.06 1.17
N GLN A 208 -11.40 5.96 1.19
CA GLN A 208 -10.67 4.98 0.39
C GLN A 208 -10.79 3.54 0.93
N LEU A 209 -10.79 3.37 2.26
CA LEU A 209 -11.06 2.07 2.88
C LEU A 209 -12.50 1.60 2.62
N GLU A 210 -13.48 2.52 2.61
CA GLU A 210 -14.86 2.22 2.25
C GLU A 210 -15.00 1.79 0.79
N LEU A 211 -14.26 2.42 -0.12
CA LEU A 211 -14.18 1.98 -1.52
C LEU A 211 -13.58 0.56 -1.63
N ALA A 212 -12.49 0.29 -0.91
CA ALA A 212 -11.88 -1.03 -0.87
C ALA A 212 -12.84 -2.08 -0.29
N ALA A 213 -13.56 -1.74 0.77
CA ALA A 213 -14.60 -2.58 1.37
C ALA A 213 -15.74 -2.86 0.38
N LYS A 214 -16.28 -1.83 -0.27
CA LYS A 214 -17.33 -1.94 -1.29
C LYS A 214 -16.96 -2.91 -2.41
N LEU A 215 -15.70 -2.88 -2.86
CA LEU A 215 -15.20 -3.69 -3.96
C LEU A 215 -14.45 -4.96 -3.51
N GLN A 216 -14.41 -5.24 -2.20
CA GLN A 216 -13.65 -6.34 -1.59
C GLN A 216 -12.18 -6.39 -2.06
N ARG A 217 -11.56 -5.21 -2.20
CA ARG A 217 -10.16 -5.05 -2.62
C ARG A 217 -9.20 -5.13 -1.44
N PRO A 218 -8.02 -5.75 -1.62
CA PRO A 218 -6.95 -5.59 -0.67
C PRO A 218 -6.44 -4.13 -0.66
N VAL A 219 -5.80 -3.73 0.43
CA VAL A 219 -5.29 -2.36 0.62
C VAL A 219 -3.83 -2.36 1.01
N SER A 220 -3.02 -1.48 0.42
CA SER A 220 -1.66 -1.14 0.86
C SER A 220 -1.70 0.17 1.67
N VAL A 221 -1.32 0.09 2.96
CA VAL A 221 -1.51 1.15 3.94
C VAL A 221 -0.19 1.73 4.43
N HIS A 222 -0.01 3.02 4.16
CA HIS A 222 1.01 3.88 4.72
C HIS A 222 0.71 4.23 6.18
N SER A 223 1.73 4.14 7.05
CA SER A 223 1.58 4.57 8.43
C SER A 223 2.89 5.03 9.04
N VAL A 224 3.02 6.34 9.28
CA VAL A 224 4.20 6.93 9.95
C VAL A 224 3.76 7.69 11.19
N GLN A 225 4.24 7.22 12.36
CA GLN A 225 3.86 7.75 13.68
C GLN A 225 2.34 7.79 13.94
N ALA A 226 1.59 6.92 13.26
CA ALA A 226 0.12 6.87 13.31
C ALA A 226 -0.45 5.44 13.36
N HIS A 227 0.36 4.41 13.63
CA HIS A 227 -0.08 2.99 13.54
C HIS A 227 -1.31 2.67 14.38
N GLY A 228 -1.38 3.18 15.62
CA GLY A 228 -2.53 3.00 16.49
C GLY A 228 -3.79 3.68 15.92
N LEU A 229 -3.66 4.86 15.33
CA LEU A 229 -4.79 5.59 14.72
C LEU A 229 -5.30 4.92 13.45
N VAL A 230 -4.40 4.33 12.66
CA VAL A 230 -4.78 3.49 11.52
C VAL A 230 -5.56 2.27 12.03
N PHE A 231 -5.06 1.59 13.06
CA PHE A 231 -5.77 0.45 13.67
C PHE A 231 -7.14 0.85 14.23
N ASP A 232 -7.24 1.96 14.96
CA ASP A 232 -8.49 2.45 15.55
C ASP A 232 -9.53 2.77 14.46
N LEU A 233 -9.10 3.39 13.36
CA LEU A 233 -9.98 3.68 12.22
C LEU A 233 -10.48 2.38 11.59
N MET A 234 -9.59 1.43 11.29
CA MET A 234 -9.99 0.15 10.73
C MET A 234 -10.90 -0.64 11.69
N GLN A 235 -10.61 -0.59 13.00
CA GLN A 235 -11.44 -1.19 14.03
C GLN A 235 -12.85 -0.62 14.07
N SER A 236 -13.00 0.69 13.87
CA SER A 236 -14.31 1.31 13.79
C SER A 236 -15.16 0.79 12.62
N MET A 237 -14.51 0.35 11.53
CA MET A 237 -15.18 -0.14 10.32
C MET A 237 -15.67 -1.58 10.44
N TRP A 238 -15.01 -2.44 11.22
CA TRP A 238 -15.42 -3.82 11.44
C TRP A 238 -16.14 -4.08 12.77
N LYS A 239 -16.59 -3.02 13.45
CA LYS A 239 -17.35 -3.13 14.69
C LYS A 239 -18.62 -3.95 14.47
N GLY A 240 -18.81 -5.01 15.25
CA GLY A 240 -19.92 -5.97 15.10
C GLY A 240 -19.66 -7.10 14.11
N HIS A 241 -18.51 -7.11 13.45
CA HIS A 241 -18.05 -8.16 12.54
C HIS A 241 -16.83 -8.91 13.08
N GLU A 242 -16.52 -8.77 14.38
CA GLU A 242 -15.37 -9.40 15.01
C GLU A 242 -15.47 -10.93 14.97
N LYS A 243 -14.33 -11.60 14.76
CA LYS A 243 -14.26 -13.06 14.81
C LYS A 243 -14.61 -13.55 16.22
N PRO A 244 -15.52 -14.53 16.36
CA PRO A 244 -15.93 -15.03 17.67
C PRO A 244 -14.77 -15.70 18.39
N SER A 245 -14.69 -15.50 19.71
CA SER A 245 -13.70 -16.17 20.56
C SER A 245 -13.79 -17.69 20.46
N LYS A 246 -12.69 -18.41 20.77
CA LYS A 246 -12.67 -19.88 20.79
C LYS A 246 -13.78 -20.47 21.68
N ALA A 247 -14.13 -19.81 22.78
CA ALA A 247 -15.22 -20.22 23.66
C ALA A 247 -16.61 -20.05 22.99
N GLN A 248 -16.83 -18.92 22.31
CA GLN A 248 -18.04 -18.69 21.52
C GLN A 248 -18.14 -19.67 20.36
N GLN A 249 -17.05 -19.96 19.66
CA GLN A 249 -17.01 -20.96 18.58
C GLN A 249 -17.34 -22.36 19.09
N ARG A 250 -16.80 -22.77 20.25
CA ARG A 250 -17.13 -24.06 20.88
C ARG A 250 -18.61 -24.14 21.26
N LYS A 251 -19.17 -23.06 21.82
CA LYS A 251 -20.59 -22.98 22.17
C LYS A 251 -21.49 -23.01 20.94
N GLN A 252 -21.12 -22.32 19.87
CA GLN A 252 -21.83 -22.36 18.58
C GLN A 252 -21.77 -23.76 17.96
N LYS A 253 -20.60 -24.40 17.91
CA LYS A 253 -20.45 -25.79 17.42
C LYS A 253 -21.25 -26.80 18.25
N ALA A 254 -21.30 -26.63 19.58
CA ALA A 254 -22.10 -27.49 20.46
C ALA A 254 -23.62 -27.25 20.32
N ALA A 255 -24.03 -26.02 20.01
CA ALA A 255 -25.43 -25.68 19.75
C ALA A 255 -25.92 -26.15 18.37
N SER A 256 -25.02 -26.25 17.37
CA SER A 256 -25.33 -26.73 16.01
C SER A 256 -25.31 -28.27 15.86
N GLY A 257 -25.55 -29.02 16.95
CA GLY A 257 -25.65 -30.49 16.91
C GLY A 257 -26.62 -30.97 15.84
N ASN A 258 -26.15 -31.86 14.95
CA ASN A 258 -26.72 -32.35 13.68
C ASN A 258 -26.43 -31.49 12.43
N GLY A 259 -25.33 -31.81 11.76
CA GLY A 259 -25.36 -32.34 10.37
C GLY A 259 -26.09 -31.54 9.29
N ARG A 260 -26.29 -30.23 9.46
CA ARG A 260 -26.52 -29.32 8.35
C ARG A 260 -25.27 -28.50 8.20
N GLU A 261 -24.52 -28.79 7.14
CA GLU A 261 -23.71 -27.77 6.51
C GLU A 261 -24.60 -26.55 6.38
N VAL A 262 -24.32 -25.54 7.22
CA VAL A 262 -24.84 -24.21 7.00
C VAL A 262 -24.14 -23.79 5.73
N GLY A 263 -24.79 -24.10 4.60
CA GLY A 263 -24.36 -23.66 3.29
C GLY A 263 -24.01 -22.19 3.42
N ASP A 264 -22.81 -21.86 2.96
CA ASP A 264 -22.19 -20.54 2.94
C ASP A 264 -22.91 -19.65 1.91
N GLY A 265 -24.24 -19.61 2.02
CA GLY A 265 -25.18 -18.91 1.17
C GLY A 265 -25.73 -17.69 1.88
N LYS A 266 -24.92 -17.02 2.70
CA LYS A 266 -25.10 -15.57 2.81
C LYS A 266 -24.64 -15.03 1.46
N GLU A 267 -25.58 -14.56 0.65
CA GLU A 267 -25.30 -13.58 -0.40
C GLU A 267 -24.20 -12.66 0.13
N ALA A 268 -23.10 -12.53 -0.61
CA ALA A 268 -21.90 -11.83 -0.19
C ALA A 268 -22.25 -10.41 0.26
N SER A 269 -22.61 -10.26 1.53
CA SER A 269 -22.89 -8.97 2.13
C SER A 269 -21.55 -8.27 2.12
N SER A 270 -21.42 -7.22 1.32
CA SER A 270 -20.18 -6.44 1.22
C SER A 270 -19.71 -6.11 2.63
N LEU A 271 -18.58 -6.67 3.04
CA LEU A 271 -18.03 -6.43 4.37
C LEU A 271 -17.81 -4.91 4.51
N PRO A 272 -18.08 -4.31 5.67
CA PRO A 272 -17.87 -2.86 5.87
C PRO A 272 -16.38 -2.47 5.99
N TYR A 273 -15.47 -3.43 5.81
CA TYR A 273 -14.03 -3.27 5.89
C TYR A 273 -13.33 -4.01 4.75
N PRO A 274 -12.09 -3.62 4.38
CA PRO A 274 -11.32 -4.36 3.39
C PRO A 274 -10.94 -5.75 3.91
N PRO A 275 -11.06 -6.80 3.10
CA PRO A 275 -10.82 -8.17 3.56
C PRO A 275 -9.34 -8.44 3.89
N ARG A 276 -8.41 -7.74 3.21
CA ARG A 276 -6.97 -7.95 3.34
C ARG A 276 -6.25 -6.61 3.34
N ILE A 277 -5.29 -6.44 4.23
CA ILE A 277 -4.64 -5.16 4.50
C ILE A 277 -3.15 -5.42 4.63
N CYS A 278 -2.32 -4.71 3.88
CA CYS A 278 -0.88 -4.69 4.05
C CYS A 278 -0.48 -3.39 4.75
N MET A 279 0.16 -3.49 5.91
CA MET A 279 0.85 -2.36 6.53
C MET A 279 2.22 -2.26 5.86
N HIS A 280 2.35 -1.33 4.92
CA HIS A 280 3.55 -1.26 4.08
C HIS A 280 4.74 -0.65 4.83
N SER A 281 5.95 -1.10 4.47
CA SER A 281 7.24 -0.71 5.07
C SER A 281 7.14 -0.51 6.58
N TYR A 282 6.55 -1.48 7.29
CA TYR A 282 6.11 -1.26 8.67
C TYR A 282 7.30 -0.95 9.59
N SER A 283 7.26 0.24 10.19
CA SER A 283 8.31 0.75 11.07
C SER A 283 7.84 0.94 12.53
N GLY A 284 6.63 0.46 12.85
CA GLY A 284 6.06 0.52 14.20
C GLY A 284 6.74 -0.43 15.19
N PRO A 285 6.43 -0.33 16.49
CA PRO A 285 6.97 -1.24 17.50
C PRO A 285 6.41 -2.68 17.35
N PRO A 286 7.17 -3.73 17.72
CA PRO A 286 6.69 -5.11 17.69
C PRO A 286 5.43 -5.35 18.55
N ASP A 287 5.30 -4.66 19.68
CA ASP A 287 4.15 -4.83 20.57
C ASP A 287 2.80 -4.46 19.94
N ALA A 288 2.79 -3.52 18.98
CA ALA A 288 1.57 -3.13 18.28
C ALA A 288 1.06 -4.26 17.37
N LEU A 289 1.91 -5.20 16.93
CA LEU A 289 1.50 -6.36 16.12
C LEU A 289 0.44 -7.22 16.84
N LYS A 290 0.45 -7.25 18.18
CA LYS A 290 -0.53 -7.99 18.99
C LYS A 290 -1.97 -7.52 18.73
N GLN A 291 -2.15 -6.23 18.41
CA GLN A 291 -3.47 -5.67 18.10
C GLN A 291 -3.94 -6.13 16.71
N PHE A 292 -3.06 -6.06 15.72
CA PHE A 292 -3.36 -6.48 14.34
C PHE A 292 -3.62 -7.98 14.21
N PHE A 293 -2.92 -8.81 14.99
CA PHE A 293 -3.10 -10.27 14.99
C PHE A 293 -4.06 -10.77 16.07
N SER A 294 -4.81 -9.88 16.72
CA SER A 294 -5.82 -10.31 17.69
C SER A 294 -6.80 -11.28 17.02
N PRO A 295 -7.17 -12.41 17.65
CA PRO A 295 -8.14 -13.36 17.09
C PRO A 295 -9.51 -12.76 16.77
N SER A 296 -9.83 -11.57 17.31
CA SER A 296 -11.06 -10.83 17.03
C SER A 296 -11.01 -10.05 15.71
N VAL A 297 -9.82 -9.77 15.17
CA VAL A 297 -9.66 -9.01 13.92
C VAL A 297 -10.16 -9.85 12.76
N PRO A 298 -11.17 -9.36 12.02
CA PRO A 298 -11.79 -10.17 10.98
C PRO A 298 -11.06 -10.12 9.64
N ALA A 299 -10.29 -9.06 9.37
CA ALA A 299 -9.45 -8.93 8.17
C ALA A 299 -8.13 -9.72 8.28
N ASP A 300 -7.55 -10.07 7.15
CA ASP A 300 -6.18 -10.59 7.08
C ASP A 300 -5.18 -9.44 6.98
N VAL A 301 -4.32 -9.29 7.99
CA VAL A 301 -3.32 -8.22 8.05
C VAL A 301 -1.93 -8.76 7.73
N TYR A 302 -1.31 -8.19 6.72
CA TYR A 302 0.04 -8.46 6.23
C TYR A 302 0.97 -7.30 6.57
N PHE A 303 2.27 -7.59 6.58
CA PHE A 303 3.33 -6.61 6.79
C PHE A 303 4.39 -6.82 5.71
N SER A 304 4.69 -5.77 4.96
CA SER A 304 5.80 -5.77 4.02
C SER A 304 7.00 -5.01 4.57
N PHE A 305 8.16 -5.35 4.02
CA PHE A 305 9.43 -4.73 4.36
C PHE A 305 10.23 -4.45 3.09
N SER A 306 10.96 -3.35 3.11
CA SER A 306 11.92 -2.94 2.08
C SER A 306 13.30 -2.70 2.68
N SER A 307 14.37 -2.94 1.91
CA SER A 307 15.73 -2.64 2.39
C SER A 307 15.95 -1.13 2.56
N LEU A 308 15.34 -0.33 1.66
CA LEU A 308 15.50 1.11 1.59
C LEU A 308 14.80 1.87 2.71
N ILE A 309 13.67 1.37 3.23
CA ILE A 309 12.99 2.01 4.36
C ILE A 309 13.40 1.35 5.67
N ASN A 310 13.21 0.04 5.79
CA ASN A 310 13.35 -0.63 7.08
C ASN A 310 14.81 -0.78 7.52
N PHE A 311 15.76 -0.82 6.59
CA PHE A 311 17.18 -1.01 6.88
C PHE A 311 18.08 0.17 6.46
N SER A 312 17.51 1.36 6.24
CA SER A 312 18.28 2.57 5.94
C SER A 312 19.08 3.13 7.13
N ASN A 313 18.66 2.81 8.36
CA ASN A 313 19.28 3.32 9.59
C ASN A 313 19.96 2.19 10.40
N PRO A 314 20.99 2.48 11.22
CA PRO A 314 21.78 1.47 11.93
C PRO A 314 21.02 0.67 13.00
N SER A 315 19.83 1.10 13.43
CA SER A 315 19.03 0.39 14.43
C SER A 315 18.21 -0.74 13.79
N SER A 316 18.92 -1.73 13.25
CA SER A 316 18.33 -2.92 12.63
C SER A 316 17.59 -3.81 13.64
N GLU A 317 17.92 -3.73 14.92
CA GLU A 317 17.36 -4.60 15.97
C GLU A 317 15.82 -4.49 16.07
N LYS A 318 15.27 -3.28 16.01
CA LYS A 318 13.81 -3.07 16.08
C LYS A 318 13.11 -3.79 14.93
N VAL A 319 13.61 -3.62 13.72
CA VAL A 319 13.04 -4.19 12.50
C VAL A 319 13.18 -5.72 12.53
N THR A 320 14.33 -6.23 12.96
CA THR A 320 14.56 -7.65 13.19
C THR A 320 13.53 -8.24 14.17
N ASN A 321 13.27 -7.55 15.29
CA ASN A 321 12.27 -8.00 16.27
C ASN A 321 10.85 -7.98 15.71
N VAL A 322 10.50 -7.01 14.86
CA VAL A 322 9.23 -6.99 14.14
C VAL A 322 9.14 -8.19 13.20
N ILE A 323 10.12 -8.41 12.32
CA ILE A 323 10.12 -9.51 11.34
C ILE A 323 9.99 -10.87 12.05
N LYS A 324 10.71 -11.07 13.17
CA LYS A 324 10.58 -12.29 13.99
C LYS A 324 9.18 -12.49 14.55
N ALA A 325 8.51 -11.41 14.94
CA ALA A 325 7.18 -11.46 15.55
C ALA A 325 6.03 -11.58 14.55
N VAL A 326 6.23 -11.22 13.27
CA VAL A 326 5.23 -11.40 12.23
C VAL A 326 5.10 -12.89 11.87
N PRO A 327 3.87 -13.45 11.82
CA PRO A 327 3.63 -14.82 11.35
C PRO A 327 4.16 -15.05 9.94
N ASP A 328 4.69 -16.24 9.69
CA ASP A 328 5.36 -16.60 8.44
C ASP A 328 4.46 -16.44 7.21
N ASP A 329 3.14 -16.61 7.39
CA ASP A 329 2.12 -16.50 6.34
C ASP A 329 1.54 -15.09 6.18
N ARG A 330 2.15 -14.08 6.83
CA ARG A 330 1.75 -12.67 6.82
C ARG A 330 2.89 -11.70 6.46
N ILE A 331 4.03 -12.21 6.00
CA ILE A 331 5.17 -11.41 5.54
C ILE A 331 5.13 -11.25 4.02
N LEU A 332 5.27 -10.01 3.55
CA LEU A 332 5.44 -9.64 2.15
C LEU A 332 6.81 -8.97 1.95
N VAL A 333 7.29 -8.93 0.71
CA VAL A 333 8.51 -8.21 0.31
C VAL A 333 8.17 -7.09 -0.63
N GLU A 334 8.89 -5.98 -0.53
CA GLU A 334 8.71 -4.85 -1.43
C GLU A 334 10.02 -4.11 -1.69
N SER A 335 10.09 -3.40 -2.81
CA SER A 335 11.24 -2.52 -3.09
C SER A 335 11.08 -1.14 -2.47
N ASP A 336 9.84 -0.64 -2.44
CA ASP A 336 9.50 0.77 -2.18
C ASP A 336 10.38 1.75 -3.00
N PHE A 337 10.68 1.36 -4.25
CA PHE A 337 11.64 2.08 -5.08
C PHE A 337 10.96 2.86 -6.21
N HIS A 338 11.54 4.00 -6.57
CA HIS A 338 10.95 5.02 -7.45
C HIS A 338 11.29 4.85 -8.93
N SER A 339 12.09 3.85 -9.30
CA SER A 339 12.55 3.65 -10.68
C SER A 339 12.68 2.17 -10.99
N ALA A 340 12.10 1.71 -12.09
CA ALA A 340 12.19 0.32 -12.51
C ALA A 340 13.60 -0.03 -12.99
N GLY A 341 13.87 -1.33 -13.16
CA GLY A 341 15.12 -1.85 -13.70
C GLY A 341 16.01 -2.52 -12.65
N LYS A 342 17.28 -2.72 -13.01
CA LYS A 342 18.21 -3.59 -12.26
C LYS A 342 18.34 -3.22 -10.78
N LYS A 343 18.33 -1.94 -10.45
CA LYS A 343 18.48 -1.50 -9.06
C LYS A 343 17.29 -1.94 -8.19
N MET A 344 16.08 -1.95 -8.75
CA MET A 344 14.88 -2.44 -8.08
C MET A 344 14.98 -3.95 -7.80
N ASP A 345 15.46 -4.75 -8.77
CA ASP A 345 15.73 -6.18 -8.55
C ASP A 345 16.79 -6.43 -7.46
N GLU A 346 17.85 -5.59 -7.42
CA GLU A 346 18.91 -5.69 -6.41
C GLU A 346 18.38 -5.45 -4.99
N VAL A 347 17.56 -4.41 -4.79
CA VAL A 347 17.00 -4.10 -3.46
C VAL A 347 15.93 -5.11 -3.03
N LEU A 348 15.18 -5.70 -3.97
CA LEU A 348 14.27 -6.81 -3.70
C LEU A 348 15.04 -8.05 -3.22
N MET A 349 16.13 -8.40 -3.89
CA MET A 349 16.96 -9.51 -3.45
C MET A 349 17.59 -9.24 -2.08
N GLU A 350 18.03 -8.01 -1.83
CA GLU A 350 18.60 -7.62 -0.53
C GLU A 350 17.61 -7.84 0.61
N ILE A 351 16.34 -7.42 0.46
CA ILE A 351 15.35 -7.60 1.52
C ILE A 351 14.94 -9.07 1.70
N ILE A 352 14.86 -9.84 0.61
CA ILE A 352 14.63 -11.29 0.65
C ILE A 352 15.73 -11.97 1.47
N LEU A 353 17.01 -11.68 1.18
CA LEU A 353 18.15 -12.23 1.91
C LEU A 353 18.06 -11.91 3.41
N LYS A 354 17.77 -10.65 3.76
CA LYS A 354 17.64 -10.21 5.16
C LYS A 354 16.51 -10.92 5.90
N ILE A 355 15.31 -11.04 5.30
CA ILE A 355 14.19 -11.69 5.96
C ILE A 355 14.47 -13.20 6.13
N CYS A 356 15.00 -13.86 5.11
CA CYS A 356 15.37 -15.28 5.19
C CYS A 356 16.42 -15.53 6.28
N GLU A 357 17.43 -14.66 6.40
CA GLU A 357 18.41 -14.72 7.50
C GLU A 357 17.72 -14.57 8.87
N ILE A 358 16.85 -13.57 9.04
CA ILE A 358 16.18 -13.27 10.32
C ILE A 358 15.20 -14.39 10.74
N LYS A 359 14.52 -14.99 9.77
CA LYS A 359 13.53 -16.06 9.97
C LYS A 359 14.14 -17.46 9.93
N GLU A 360 15.45 -17.56 9.67
CA GLU A 360 16.20 -18.82 9.55
C GLU A 360 15.65 -19.72 8.44
N TRP A 361 15.18 -19.13 7.34
CA TRP A 361 14.68 -19.84 6.17
C TRP A 361 15.78 -20.03 5.12
N SER A 362 15.74 -21.17 4.42
CA SER A 362 16.45 -21.27 3.14
C SER A 362 15.87 -20.27 2.13
N LEU A 363 16.66 -19.83 1.15
CA LEU A 363 16.17 -18.89 0.12
C LEU A 363 15.05 -19.49 -0.74
N GLU A 364 15.11 -20.79 -1.02
CA GLU A 364 14.06 -21.49 -1.75
C GLU A 364 12.74 -21.52 -0.96
N GLU A 365 12.81 -21.81 0.34
CA GLU A 365 11.64 -21.78 1.22
C GLU A 365 11.06 -20.37 1.34
N GLY A 366 11.91 -19.36 1.58
CA GLY A 366 11.50 -17.98 1.68
C GLY A 366 10.79 -17.50 0.41
N ALA A 367 11.36 -17.77 -0.76
CA ALA A 367 10.74 -17.41 -2.05
C ALA A 367 9.34 -18.04 -2.22
N LYS A 368 9.17 -19.31 -1.86
CA LYS A 368 7.86 -19.98 -1.90
C LYS A 368 6.86 -19.31 -0.95
N ARG A 369 7.28 -19.00 0.29
CA ARG A 369 6.44 -18.30 1.28
C ARG A 369 6.03 -16.91 0.81
N PHE A 370 6.96 -16.10 0.32
CA PHE A 370 6.66 -14.75 -0.18
C PHE A 370 5.67 -14.80 -1.34
N LYS A 371 5.87 -15.71 -2.29
CA LYS A 371 4.92 -15.97 -3.38
C LYS A 371 3.54 -16.33 -2.84
N GLU A 372 3.43 -17.33 -1.97
CA GLU A 372 2.16 -17.76 -1.40
C GLU A 372 1.45 -16.64 -0.63
N ASN A 373 2.20 -15.87 0.15
CA ASN A 373 1.67 -14.75 0.93
C ASN A 373 1.15 -13.64 0.03
N TRP A 374 1.90 -13.25 -1.00
CA TRP A 374 1.47 -12.24 -1.97
C TRP A 374 0.22 -12.69 -2.72
N VAL A 375 0.18 -13.96 -3.13
CA VAL A 375 -1.01 -14.55 -3.79
C VAL A 375 -2.23 -14.52 -2.88
N LYS A 376 -2.08 -14.88 -1.59
CA LYS A 376 -3.18 -14.78 -0.61
C LYS A 376 -3.59 -13.33 -0.36
N PHE A 377 -2.65 -12.38 -0.32
CA PHE A 377 -2.94 -10.96 -0.16
C PHE A 377 -3.74 -10.39 -1.33
N VAL A 378 -3.37 -10.71 -2.58
CA VAL A 378 -4.07 -10.18 -3.77
C VAL A 378 -5.39 -10.90 -4.03
N PHE A 379 -5.38 -12.24 -4.00
CA PHE A 379 -6.51 -13.06 -4.44
C PHE A 379 -7.35 -13.63 -3.31
N GLY A 380 -6.78 -13.74 -2.10
CA GLY A 380 -7.44 -14.38 -0.95
C GLY A 380 -7.28 -15.89 -0.98
N GLU A 381 -7.89 -16.53 0.01
CA GLU A 381 -8.03 -17.98 0.01
C GLU A 381 -8.95 -18.40 -1.14
N ARG A 382 -8.58 -19.48 -1.85
CA ARG A 382 -9.54 -20.08 -2.79
C ARG A 382 -10.78 -20.45 -1.96
N PRO A 383 -12.01 -20.13 -2.40
CA PRO A 383 -13.17 -20.74 -1.76
C PRO A 383 -12.93 -22.25 -1.79
N SER A 384 -13.01 -22.88 -0.61
CA SER A 384 -13.06 -24.34 -0.53
C SER A 384 -14.16 -24.76 -1.49
N THR A 385 -13.77 -25.44 -2.57
CA THR A 385 -14.73 -25.98 -3.51
C THR A 385 -15.66 -26.88 -2.69
N PRO A 386 -16.99 -26.68 -2.76
CA PRO A 386 -17.93 -27.42 -1.93
C PRO A 386 -17.79 -28.94 -2.11
#